data_AF-A0A8T5D490-F1
#
_entry.id   AF-A0A8T5D490-F1
#
_cell.length_a   1.000
_cell.length_b   1.000
_cell.length_c   1.000
_cell.angle_alpha   90.00
_cell.angle_beta   90.00
_cell.angle_gamma   90.00
#
_symmetry.space_group_name_H-M   'P 1'
#
loop_
_entity.id
_entity.type
_entity.pdbx_description
1 polymer ?
#
loop_
_entity_poly.entity_id
_entity_poly.type
_entity_poly.pdbx_seq_one_letter_code
_entity_poly.pdbx_strand_id
1 'polypeptide(L)'
;MFPLLLLTFVCGTLGWLVWVPYGAFLGVLPPVVVFGFAFLELSSASPSPPQLPSARPSPPLSLDGRVDLAAALHGAGVFATDADDSLSLSPQFADDWRARMLEADGRDGDRETLAALLGVDSDRIEMGWTERGLFARLDHGTVGRWSSRAAFVADRTAVATFRRYYPEWWRLSTADRNRVLGALRLCLQTCPTCDGAVAVETERVRTSDGTKRHVSAVCRGCDATLFDGVVEQSAAEQSGSDEGAGVHPQNTR
;
A
#
# COMPACT_ATOMS: atom_id res chain seq x y z
N MET A 1 53.18 9.00 -21.84
CA MET A 1 52.22 9.34 -22.92
C MET A 1 52.67 8.62 -24.18
N PHE A 2 51.77 7.90 -24.87
CA PHE A 2 52.01 7.12 -26.10
C PHE A 2 52.95 5.91 -25.96
N PRO A 3 52.46 4.74 -25.49
CA PRO A 3 52.03 3.75 -26.48
C PRO A 3 50.83 2.87 -26.06
N LEU A 4 50.08 3.26 -25.01
CA LEU A 4 48.91 2.52 -24.51
C LEU A 4 47.62 2.73 -25.35
N LEU A 5 47.69 3.47 -26.46
CA LEU A 5 46.53 3.88 -27.27
C LEU A 5 46.50 3.29 -28.69
N LEU A 6 47.47 2.44 -29.08
CA LEU A 6 47.55 1.91 -30.44
C LEU A 6 47.28 0.39 -30.58
N LEU A 7 47.27 -0.40 -29.51
CA LEU A 7 46.93 -1.84 -29.63
C LEU A 7 45.43 -2.13 -29.39
N THR A 8 44.70 -1.19 -28.79
CA THR A 8 43.23 -1.17 -28.78
C THR A 8 42.62 -0.96 -30.18
N PHE A 9 43.45 -0.71 -31.21
CA PHE A 9 43.04 -0.59 -32.61
C PHE A 9 43.33 -1.85 -33.46
N VAL A 10 44.04 -2.86 -32.92
CA VAL A 10 44.15 -4.23 -33.51
C VAL A 10 43.14 -5.17 -32.84
N CYS A 11 42.00 -4.58 -32.49
CA CYS A 11 40.69 -5.17 -32.53
C CYS A 11 40.63 -6.44 -33.41
N GLY A 12 40.19 -7.51 -32.77
CA GLY A 12 38.84 -7.96 -33.12
C GLY A 12 38.67 -8.62 -34.48
N THR A 13 39.71 -9.25 -35.01
CA THR A 13 39.60 -10.09 -36.22
C THR A 13 40.11 -11.52 -36.06
N LEU A 14 40.86 -11.88 -35.01
CA LEU A 14 41.60 -13.16 -34.98
C LEU A 14 41.64 -13.89 -33.61
N GLY A 15 40.55 -13.89 -32.85
CA GLY A 15 40.56 -14.45 -31.49
C GLY A 15 39.35 -15.27 -31.06
N TRP A 16 38.46 -15.68 -31.97
CA TRP A 16 37.48 -16.74 -31.68
C TRP A 16 38.14 -18.11 -31.95
N LEU A 17 39.04 -18.52 -31.05
CA LEU A 17 39.51 -19.90 -30.96
C LEU A 17 38.80 -20.56 -29.77
N VAL A 18 37.52 -20.87 -29.97
CA VAL A 18 36.82 -21.85 -29.15
C VAL A 18 37.41 -23.21 -29.48
N TRP A 19 38.21 -23.75 -28.56
CA TRP A 19 38.77 -25.09 -28.64
C TRP A 19 37.64 -26.10 -28.35
N VAL A 20 36.91 -26.52 -29.39
CA VAL A 20 35.97 -27.64 -29.34
C VAL A 20 36.73 -28.90 -29.78
N PRO A 21 36.94 -29.90 -28.92
CA PRO A 21 37.74 -31.08 -29.26
C PRO A 21 36.87 -32.17 -29.88
N TYR A 22 35.97 -31.87 -30.82
CA TYR A 22 35.25 -32.91 -31.56
C TYR A 22 34.85 -32.43 -32.96
N GLY A 23 35.53 -32.99 -33.97
CA GLY A 23 34.97 -33.24 -35.30
C GLY A 23 34.71 -32.03 -36.21
N ALA A 24 35.51 -31.92 -37.27
CA ALA A 24 35.20 -31.09 -38.42
C ALA A 24 33.87 -31.52 -39.07
N PHE A 25 32.83 -30.70 -38.94
CA PHE A 25 31.65 -30.77 -39.79
C PHE A 25 31.79 -29.74 -40.91
N LEU A 26 32.18 -30.20 -42.10
CA LEU A 26 32.01 -29.47 -43.35
C LEU A 26 30.52 -29.52 -43.73
N GLY A 27 29.77 -28.54 -43.25
CA GLY A 27 28.37 -28.30 -43.62
C GLY A 27 28.22 -26.93 -44.25
N VAL A 28 28.10 -26.88 -45.58
CA VAL A 28 27.65 -25.68 -46.31
C VAL A 28 26.16 -25.52 -46.02
N LEU A 29 25.80 -24.63 -45.09
CA LEU A 29 24.41 -24.23 -44.87
C LEU A 29 24.14 -22.89 -45.59
N PRO A 30 23.07 -22.80 -46.41
CA PRO A 30 22.71 -21.58 -47.11
C PRO A 30 22.27 -20.46 -46.16
N PRO A 31 22.57 -19.18 -46.47
CA PRO A 31 22.28 -18.03 -45.61
C PRO A 31 20.81 -17.60 -45.73
N VAL A 32 19.87 -18.41 -45.24
CA VAL A 32 18.44 -18.04 -45.18
C VAL A 32 17.82 -18.19 -43.79
N VAL A 33 18.58 -18.63 -42.78
CA VAL A 33 18.07 -18.71 -41.38
C VAL A 33 18.76 -17.69 -40.48
N VAL A 34 18.65 -16.40 -40.82
CA VAL A 34 18.94 -15.29 -39.88
C VAL A 34 17.84 -14.21 -39.88
N PHE A 35 16.83 -14.29 -40.76
CA PHE A 35 15.66 -13.40 -40.74
C PHE A 35 14.35 -14.18 -40.54
N GLY A 36 14.30 -15.00 -39.49
CA GLY A 36 13.13 -15.82 -39.12
C GLY A 36 12.73 -15.72 -37.65
N PHE A 37 13.24 -14.74 -36.91
CA PHE A 37 12.90 -14.51 -35.49
C PHE A 37 12.39 -13.08 -35.21
N ALA A 38 11.87 -12.41 -36.23
CA ALA A 38 11.18 -11.12 -36.10
C ALA A 38 9.72 -11.16 -36.62
N PHE A 39 9.13 -12.35 -36.82
CA PHE A 39 7.75 -12.47 -37.30
C PHE A 39 6.92 -13.58 -36.64
N LEU A 40 7.35 -14.11 -35.48
CA LEU A 40 6.52 -14.95 -34.60
C LEU A 40 6.32 -14.32 -33.21
N GLU A 41 6.20 -13.00 -33.20
CA GLU A 41 5.81 -12.18 -32.02
C GLU A 41 4.54 -11.36 -32.33
N LEU A 42 3.64 -11.89 -33.17
CA LEU A 42 2.37 -11.22 -33.52
C LEU A 42 1.28 -12.24 -33.89
N SER A 43 1.07 -13.25 -33.03
CA SER A 43 -0.19 -14.02 -32.97
C SER A 43 -0.30 -14.80 -31.67
N SER A 44 -0.06 -14.13 -30.54
CA SER A 44 -0.70 -14.52 -29.29
C SER A 44 -2.07 -13.85 -29.29
N ALA A 45 -3.10 -14.58 -29.71
CA ALA A 45 -4.46 -14.16 -29.47
C ALA A 45 -4.64 -14.03 -27.94
N SER A 46 -4.65 -12.80 -27.43
CA SER A 46 -5.08 -12.55 -26.06
C SER A 46 -6.45 -13.20 -25.89
N PRO A 47 -6.67 -14.06 -24.89
CA PRO A 47 -8.03 -14.40 -24.52
C PRO A 47 -8.73 -13.08 -24.17
N SER A 48 -9.90 -12.85 -24.77
CA SER A 48 -10.76 -11.74 -24.36
C SER A 48 -10.85 -11.75 -22.83
N PRO A 49 -10.64 -10.62 -22.14
CA PRO A 49 -10.82 -10.59 -20.70
C PRO A 49 -12.25 -11.09 -20.39
N PRO A 50 -12.46 -11.87 -19.32
CA PRO A 50 -13.81 -12.21 -18.89
C PRO A 50 -14.58 -10.89 -18.79
N GLN A 51 -15.75 -10.81 -19.43
CA GLN A 51 -16.58 -9.62 -19.34
C GLN A 51 -16.90 -9.41 -17.87
N LEU A 52 -16.26 -8.42 -17.26
CA LEU A 52 -16.62 -7.94 -15.94
C LEU A 52 -18.09 -7.50 -16.03
N PRO A 53 -18.94 -7.88 -15.06
CA PRO A 53 -20.30 -7.39 -14.99
C PRO A 53 -20.28 -5.86 -15.12
N SER A 54 -21.21 -5.31 -15.90
CA SER A 54 -21.37 -3.86 -16.08
C SER A 54 -21.26 -3.14 -14.75
N ALA A 55 -20.42 -2.10 -14.71
CA ALA A 55 -20.27 -1.24 -13.55
C ALA A 55 -21.65 -0.84 -13.02
N ARG A 56 -21.93 -1.18 -11.75
CA ARG A 56 -23.13 -0.68 -11.07
C ARG A 56 -23.09 0.85 -11.04
N PRO A 57 -24.26 1.52 -11.05
CA PRO A 57 -24.34 2.98 -11.01
C PRO A 57 -23.58 3.55 -9.82
N SER A 58 -22.96 4.71 -10.04
CA SER A 58 -22.18 5.47 -9.07
C SER A 58 -22.93 5.73 -7.75
N PRO A 59 -22.20 5.83 -6.61
CA PRO A 59 -22.80 6.10 -5.31
C PRO A 59 -23.51 7.46 -5.27
N PRO A 60 -24.54 7.62 -4.41
CA PRO A 60 -25.26 8.88 -4.27
C PRO A 60 -24.33 9.98 -3.73
N LEU A 61 -24.37 11.14 -4.38
CA LEU A 61 -23.60 12.33 -4.03
C LEU A 61 -24.24 13.02 -2.82
N SER A 62 -23.43 13.43 -1.84
CA SER A 62 -23.87 14.26 -0.72
C SER A 62 -23.83 15.76 -1.06
N LEU A 63 -24.57 16.57 -0.30
CA LEU A 63 -24.93 17.98 -0.54
C LEU A 63 -23.75 18.97 -0.71
N ASP A 64 -22.52 18.54 -0.41
CA ASP A 64 -21.28 19.34 -0.57
C ASP A 64 -20.42 18.93 -1.79
N GLY A 65 -20.91 18.01 -2.64
CA GLY A 65 -20.19 17.55 -3.84
C GLY A 65 -18.96 16.66 -3.56
N ARG A 66 -18.74 16.27 -2.31
CA ARG A 66 -17.75 15.27 -1.89
C ARG A 66 -18.43 13.91 -1.78
N VAL A 67 -17.75 12.86 -2.22
CA VAL A 67 -18.16 11.47 -1.92
C VAL A 67 -18.26 11.34 -0.41
N ASP A 68 -19.41 10.91 0.11
CA ASP A 68 -19.48 10.45 1.49
C ASP A 68 -18.67 9.15 1.56
N LEU A 69 -17.39 9.32 1.88
CA LEU A 69 -16.41 8.26 1.87
C LEU A 69 -16.76 7.17 2.89
N ALA A 70 -17.34 7.56 4.03
CA ALA A 70 -17.77 6.60 5.04
C ALA A 70 -18.92 5.75 4.49
N ALA A 71 -19.99 6.39 4.00
CA ALA A 71 -21.12 5.68 3.40
C ALA A 71 -20.69 4.79 2.22
N ALA A 72 -19.76 5.26 1.38
CA ALA A 72 -19.21 4.50 0.27
C ALA A 72 -18.44 3.25 0.73
N LEU A 73 -17.65 3.34 1.80
CA LEU A 73 -16.90 2.20 2.35
C LEU A 73 -17.79 1.21 3.09
N HIS A 74 -18.83 1.67 3.78
CA HIS A 74 -19.87 0.79 4.33
C HIS A 74 -20.64 0.08 3.19
N GLY A 75 -21.09 0.82 2.17
CA GLY A 75 -21.77 0.26 1.01
C GLY A 75 -20.92 -0.71 0.19
N ALA A 76 -19.59 -0.52 0.20
CA ALA A 76 -18.61 -1.42 -0.39
C ALA A 76 -18.34 -2.67 0.47
N GLY A 77 -18.84 -2.73 1.70
CA GLY A 77 -18.60 -3.83 2.64
C GLY A 77 -17.19 -3.84 3.22
N VAL A 78 -16.52 -2.68 3.32
CA VAL A 78 -15.21 -2.54 3.97
C VAL A 78 -15.37 -2.43 5.48
N PHE A 79 -16.29 -1.58 5.94
CA PHE A 79 -16.64 -1.41 7.36
C PHE A 79 -18.02 -2.02 7.65
N ALA A 80 -18.21 -2.53 8.87
CA ALA A 80 -19.51 -3.03 9.32
C ALA A 80 -20.51 -1.86 9.48
N THR A 81 -21.81 -2.14 9.46
CA THR A 81 -22.89 -1.14 9.63
C THR A 81 -23.44 -1.18 11.06
N ASP A 82 -22.58 -1.44 12.04
CA ASP A 82 -22.94 -1.57 13.45
C ASP A 82 -23.49 -0.25 14.04
N ALA A 83 -24.40 -0.39 15.01
CA ALA A 83 -25.11 0.73 15.61
C ALA A 83 -24.27 1.50 16.66
N ASP A 84 -23.14 0.93 17.07
CA ASP A 84 -22.38 1.37 18.26
C ASP A 84 -21.34 2.47 17.94
N ASP A 85 -21.42 3.06 16.74
CA ASP A 85 -20.50 4.09 16.20
C ASP A 85 -19.00 3.69 16.27
N SER A 86 -18.75 2.39 16.46
CA SER A 86 -17.41 1.82 16.57
C SER A 86 -16.88 1.53 15.17
N LEU A 87 -15.68 2.03 14.87
CA LEU A 87 -15.05 1.79 13.58
C LEU A 87 -14.56 0.33 13.50
N SER A 88 -15.38 -0.56 12.96
CA SER A 88 -15.09 -1.98 12.83
C SER A 88 -15.10 -2.44 11.36
N LEU A 89 -14.18 -3.33 11.00
CA LEU A 89 -14.13 -3.92 9.66
C LEU A 89 -15.30 -4.88 9.47
N SER A 90 -15.79 -4.99 8.24
CA SER A 90 -16.67 -6.12 7.92
C SER A 90 -15.89 -7.43 8.10
N PRO A 91 -16.50 -8.50 8.63
CA PRO A 91 -15.80 -9.78 8.82
C PRO A 91 -15.16 -10.30 7.53
N GLN A 92 -15.89 -10.19 6.41
CA GLN A 92 -15.40 -10.67 5.12
C GLN A 92 -14.18 -9.87 4.64
N PHE A 93 -14.20 -8.55 4.78
CA PHE A 93 -13.05 -7.72 4.40
C PHE A 93 -11.85 -8.00 5.32
N ALA A 94 -12.10 -8.16 6.62
CA ALA A 94 -11.05 -8.46 7.60
C ALA A 94 -10.34 -9.78 7.27
N ASP A 95 -11.08 -10.84 6.94
CA ASP A 95 -10.54 -12.14 6.57
C ASP A 95 -9.73 -12.07 5.26
N ASP A 96 -10.30 -11.48 4.21
CA ASP A 96 -9.63 -11.31 2.91
C ASP A 96 -8.34 -10.48 3.03
N TRP A 97 -8.37 -9.42 3.83
CA TRP A 97 -7.22 -8.56 4.06
C TRP A 97 -6.14 -9.27 4.88
N ARG A 98 -6.54 -9.98 5.94
CA ARG A 98 -5.64 -10.76 6.80
C ARG A 98 -4.94 -11.87 6.02
N ALA A 99 -5.66 -12.58 5.15
CA ALA A 99 -5.07 -13.59 4.27
C ALA A 99 -3.94 -13.01 3.40
N ARG A 100 -4.17 -11.84 2.78
CA ARG A 100 -3.12 -11.15 2.01
C ARG A 100 -1.94 -10.68 2.84
N MET A 101 -2.15 -10.31 4.11
CA MET A 101 -1.04 -9.99 5.00
C MET A 101 -0.17 -11.20 5.32
N LEU A 102 -0.80 -12.38 5.51
CA LEU A 102 -0.06 -13.61 5.78
C LEU A 102 0.77 -14.08 4.59
N GLU A 103 0.33 -13.77 3.37
CA GLU A 103 1.10 -14.00 2.13
C GLU A 103 2.26 -13.01 1.96
N ALA A 104 2.24 -11.89 2.70
CA ALA A 104 3.23 -10.81 2.59
C ALA A 104 4.50 -11.09 3.42
N ASP A 105 5.26 -12.11 3.03
CA ASP A 105 6.50 -12.49 3.73
C ASP A 105 7.72 -11.65 3.31
N GLY A 106 8.70 -11.52 4.22
CA GLY A 106 10.04 -11.00 3.97
C GLY A 106 10.12 -9.52 3.58
N ARG A 107 11.28 -8.88 3.79
CA ARG A 107 11.49 -7.51 3.26
C ARG A 107 11.91 -7.52 1.78
N ASP A 108 12.45 -8.64 1.36
CA ASP A 108 12.91 -8.86 -0.01
C ASP A 108 11.68 -8.91 -0.91
N GLY A 109 11.58 -7.99 -1.88
CA GLY A 109 10.41 -7.88 -2.75
C GLY A 109 9.43 -6.76 -2.41
N ASP A 110 9.63 -5.99 -1.32
CA ASP A 110 8.74 -4.87 -0.96
C ASP A 110 8.67 -3.82 -2.09
N ARG A 111 9.81 -3.54 -2.74
CA ARG A 111 9.91 -2.62 -3.88
C ARG A 111 9.20 -3.14 -5.12
N GLU A 112 9.45 -4.39 -5.47
CA GLU A 112 8.85 -5.08 -6.62
C GLU A 112 7.33 -5.17 -6.45
N THR A 113 6.86 -5.46 -5.24
CA THR A 113 5.43 -5.51 -4.93
C THR A 113 4.78 -4.14 -5.04
N LEU A 114 5.42 -3.09 -4.53
CA LEU A 114 4.91 -1.73 -4.65
C LEU A 114 4.85 -1.29 -6.12
N ALA A 115 5.89 -1.60 -6.89
CA ALA A 115 5.94 -1.29 -8.32
C ALA A 115 4.81 -1.99 -9.09
N ALA A 116 4.58 -3.29 -8.83
CA ALA A 116 3.48 -4.06 -9.40
C ALA A 116 2.11 -3.48 -9.01
N LEU A 117 1.94 -3.04 -7.77
CA LEU A 117 0.71 -2.41 -7.28
C LEU A 117 0.41 -1.09 -8.00
N LEU A 118 1.45 -0.32 -8.33
CA LEU A 118 1.37 0.96 -9.03
C LEU A 118 1.36 0.82 -10.57
N GLY A 119 1.64 -0.38 -11.10
CA GLY A 119 1.73 -0.61 -12.55
C GLY A 119 2.94 0.06 -13.19
N VAL A 120 4.08 0.09 -12.49
CA VAL A 120 5.35 0.70 -12.97
C VAL A 120 6.51 -0.26 -12.82
N ASP A 121 7.62 0.02 -13.51
CA ASP A 121 8.86 -0.72 -13.36
C ASP A 121 9.50 -0.48 -11.98
N SER A 122 10.07 -1.53 -11.40
CA SER A 122 10.62 -1.50 -10.04
C SER A 122 11.90 -0.66 -9.89
N ASP A 123 12.63 -0.43 -10.98
CA ASP A 123 13.83 0.42 -11.03
C ASP A 123 13.51 1.91 -10.89
N ARG A 124 12.28 2.32 -11.21
CA ARG A 124 11.77 3.69 -11.02
C ARG A 124 11.32 3.97 -9.59
N ILE A 125 11.18 2.93 -8.77
CA ILE A 125 10.82 3.04 -7.36
C ILE A 125 12.09 3.07 -6.51
N GLU A 126 12.30 4.17 -5.82
CA GLU A 126 13.26 4.25 -4.72
C GLU A 126 12.55 3.96 -3.40
N MET A 127 13.10 3.05 -2.60
CA MET A 127 12.63 2.76 -1.25
C MET A 127 13.80 2.75 -0.27
N GLY A 128 13.54 3.18 0.95
CA GLY A 128 14.55 3.20 2.00
C GLY A 128 13.97 3.56 3.36
N TRP A 129 14.86 3.63 4.34
CA TRP A 129 14.53 3.96 5.72
C TRP A 129 15.18 5.28 6.12
N THR A 130 14.44 6.11 6.85
CA THR A 130 14.97 7.26 7.56
C THR A 130 14.53 7.23 9.02
N GLU A 131 14.95 8.22 9.81
CA GLU A 131 14.45 8.42 11.18
C GLU A 131 12.93 8.59 11.26
N ARG A 132 12.29 8.97 10.14
CA ARG A 132 10.83 9.13 10.03
C ARG A 132 10.13 7.87 9.53
N GLY A 133 10.84 6.74 9.45
CA GLY A 133 10.32 5.46 8.99
C GLY A 133 10.62 5.14 7.52
N LEU A 134 9.86 4.21 6.96
CA LEU A 134 9.98 3.75 5.57
C LEU A 134 9.44 4.83 4.62
N PHE A 135 10.13 5.04 3.50
CA PHE A 135 9.65 5.90 2.42
C PHE A 135 9.69 5.17 1.07
N ALA A 136 8.84 5.63 0.15
CA ALA A 136 8.90 5.27 -1.26
C ALA A 136 8.75 6.51 -2.15
N ARG A 137 9.53 6.58 -3.22
CA ARG A 137 9.51 7.64 -4.24
C ARG A 137 9.43 7.02 -5.62
N LEU A 138 8.61 7.57 -6.50
CA LEU A 138 8.53 7.24 -7.92
C LEU A 138 9.09 8.42 -8.70
N ASP A 139 10.17 8.18 -9.46
CA ASP A 139 10.96 9.25 -10.06
C ASP A 139 11.25 10.33 -9.03
N HIS A 140 10.73 11.56 -9.13
CA HIS A 140 10.93 12.64 -8.14
C HIS A 140 9.78 12.85 -7.15
N GLY A 141 8.69 12.07 -7.24
CA GLY A 141 7.48 12.24 -6.44
C GLY A 141 7.36 11.25 -5.29
N THR A 142 6.93 11.72 -4.12
CA THR A 142 6.65 10.86 -2.96
C THR A 142 5.45 9.97 -3.25
N VAL A 143 5.66 8.65 -3.19
CA VAL A 143 4.58 7.65 -3.25
C VAL A 143 3.92 7.50 -1.88
N GLY A 144 4.75 7.40 -0.84
CA GLY A 144 4.25 7.22 0.52
C GLY A 144 5.35 7.25 1.57
N ARG A 145 4.92 7.37 2.83
CA ARG A 145 5.75 7.27 4.02
C ARG A 145 4.98 6.49 5.07
N TRP A 146 5.68 5.59 5.75
CA TRP A 146 5.13 4.72 6.76
C TRP A 146 6.01 4.75 8.01
N SER A 147 5.40 4.81 9.18
CA SER A 147 6.09 4.76 10.48
C SER A 147 6.86 3.46 10.67
N SER A 148 6.41 2.37 10.04
CA SER A 148 7.04 1.07 10.11
C SER A 148 6.75 0.23 8.87
N ARG A 149 7.46 -0.90 8.72
CA ARG A 149 7.15 -1.89 7.69
C ARG A 149 5.77 -2.51 7.91
N ALA A 150 5.33 -2.68 9.17
CA ALA A 150 3.99 -3.19 9.46
C ALA A 150 2.90 -2.30 8.88
N ALA A 151 3.06 -0.97 8.99
CA ALA A 151 2.16 0.00 8.34
C ALA A 151 2.19 -0.12 6.80
N PHE A 152 3.38 -0.31 6.21
CA PHE A 152 3.50 -0.52 4.76
C PHE A 152 2.83 -1.81 4.27
N VAL A 153 3.03 -2.92 4.98
CA VAL A 153 2.40 -4.21 4.66
C VAL A 153 0.87 -4.09 4.78
N ALA A 154 0.38 -3.45 5.84
CA ALA A 154 -1.04 -3.16 6.00
C ALA A 154 -1.59 -2.39 4.79
N ASP A 155 -0.94 -1.29 4.40
CA ASP A 155 -1.43 -0.42 3.33
C ASP A 155 -1.38 -1.10 1.96
N ARG A 156 -0.27 -1.77 1.59
CA ARG A 156 -0.17 -2.41 0.26
C ARG A 156 -1.17 -3.54 0.08
N THR A 157 -1.41 -4.32 1.14
CA THR A 157 -2.36 -5.44 1.11
C THR A 157 -3.81 -4.95 1.16
N ALA A 158 -4.07 -3.79 1.78
CA ALA A 158 -5.39 -3.14 1.74
C ALA A 158 -5.72 -2.69 0.32
N VAL A 159 -4.78 -2.01 -0.36
CA VAL A 159 -4.95 -1.57 -1.75
C VAL A 159 -5.16 -2.76 -2.70
N ALA A 160 -4.41 -3.85 -2.50
CA ALA A 160 -4.62 -5.07 -3.26
C ALA A 160 -6.03 -5.67 -3.04
N THR A 161 -6.53 -5.60 -1.81
CA THR A 161 -7.88 -6.06 -1.43
C THR A 161 -8.98 -5.16 -2.02
N PHE A 162 -8.76 -3.85 -2.08
CA PHE A 162 -9.74 -2.89 -2.62
C PHE A 162 -10.10 -3.12 -4.07
N ARG A 163 -9.25 -3.77 -4.87
CA ARG A 163 -9.61 -4.16 -6.25
C ARG A 163 -10.93 -4.92 -6.33
N ARG A 164 -11.28 -5.68 -5.28
CA ARG A 164 -12.55 -6.42 -5.18
C ARG A 164 -13.69 -5.59 -4.60
N TYR A 165 -13.41 -4.84 -3.52
CA TYR A 165 -14.45 -4.15 -2.73
C TYR A 165 -14.76 -2.75 -3.24
N TYR A 166 -13.74 -2.00 -3.63
CA TYR A 166 -13.83 -0.60 -4.01
C TYR A 166 -12.95 -0.30 -5.25
N PRO A 167 -13.38 -0.73 -6.46
CA PRO A 167 -12.60 -0.56 -7.69
C PRO A 167 -12.25 0.91 -8.01
N GLU A 168 -13.04 1.83 -7.46
CA GLU A 168 -12.89 3.28 -7.57
C GLU A 168 -11.78 3.87 -6.68
N TRP A 169 -11.03 3.03 -5.96
CA TRP A 169 -9.93 3.42 -5.09
C TRP A 169 -8.98 4.45 -5.69
N TRP A 170 -8.58 4.27 -6.95
CA TRP A 170 -7.64 5.15 -7.62
C TRP A 170 -8.24 6.49 -8.07
N ARG A 171 -9.56 6.65 -8.00
CA ARG A 171 -10.24 7.95 -8.23
C ARG A 171 -10.27 8.83 -6.97
N LEU A 172 -9.99 8.27 -5.80
CA LEU A 172 -9.91 9.03 -4.54
C LEU A 172 -8.72 9.98 -4.54
N SER A 173 -8.89 11.14 -3.89
CA SER A 173 -7.78 12.06 -3.64
C SER A 173 -6.70 11.37 -2.80
N THR A 174 -5.46 11.83 -2.87
CA THR A 174 -4.38 11.30 -2.00
C THR A 174 -4.72 11.46 -0.52
N ALA A 175 -5.35 12.57 -0.14
CA ALA A 175 -5.78 12.81 1.24
C ALA A 175 -6.82 11.78 1.69
N ASP A 176 -7.81 11.48 0.85
CA ASP A 176 -8.85 10.50 1.19
C ASP A 176 -8.28 9.08 1.24
N ARG A 177 -7.41 8.69 0.30
CA ARG A 177 -6.71 7.41 0.35
C ARG A 177 -5.93 7.25 1.67
N ASN A 178 -5.20 8.29 2.08
CA ASN A 178 -4.46 8.27 3.34
C ASN A 178 -5.38 8.17 4.57
N ARG A 179 -6.54 8.84 4.56
CA ARG A 179 -7.55 8.71 5.63
C ARG A 179 -8.08 7.29 5.74
N VAL A 180 -8.45 6.67 4.61
CA VAL A 180 -8.93 5.28 4.60
C VAL A 180 -7.86 4.32 5.12
N LEU A 181 -6.63 4.42 4.63
CA LEU A 181 -5.53 3.56 5.08
C LEU A 181 -5.23 3.74 6.57
N GLY A 182 -5.29 4.97 7.07
CA GLY A 182 -5.16 5.26 8.50
C GLY A 182 -6.28 4.60 9.32
N ALA A 183 -7.52 4.76 8.90
CA ALA A 183 -8.70 4.13 9.53
C ALA A 183 -8.58 2.60 9.57
N LEU A 184 -8.20 1.98 8.45
CA LEU A 184 -7.95 0.53 8.39
C LEU A 184 -6.88 0.08 9.37
N ARG A 185 -5.77 0.83 9.48
CA ARG A 185 -4.69 0.51 10.42
C ARG A 185 -5.10 0.59 11.89
N LEU A 186 -6.03 1.48 12.23
CA LEU A 186 -6.62 1.56 13.58
C LEU A 186 -7.53 0.37 13.92
N CYS A 187 -8.11 -0.30 12.92
CA CYS A 187 -8.93 -1.48 13.14
C CYS A 187 -8.12 -2.77 13.35
N LEU A 188 -6.80 -2.75 13.11
CA LEU A 188 -5.97 -3.96 13.20
C LEU A 188 -5.82 -4.41 14.65
N GLN A 189 -6.16 -5.67 14.91
CA GLN A 189 -5.95 -6.35 16.20
C GLN A 189 -4.65 -7.16 16.22
N THR A 190 -4.10 -7.48 15.05
CA THR A 190 -2.95 -8.36 14.89
C THR A 190 -1.95 -7.73 13.92
N CYS A 191 -0.67 -7.77 14.29
CA CYS A 191 0.40 -7.16 13.54
C CYS A 191 0.63 -7.89 12.20
N PRO A 192 0.68 -7.18 11.06
CA PRO A 192 0.90 -7.78 9.76
C PRO A 192 2.25 -8.49 9.57
N THR A 193 3.24 -8.24 10.45
CA THR A 193 4.62 -8.72 10.25
C THR A 193 5.14 -9.66 11.33
N CYS A 194 4.49 -9.75 12.49
CA CYS A 194 4.94 -10.62 13.59
C CYS A 194 3.81 -11.32 14.32
N ASP A 195 2.56 -11.14 13.87
CA ASP A 195 1.34 -11.69 14.49
C ASP A 195 1.10 -11.30 15.96
N GLY A 196 1.89 -10.39 16.52
CA GLY A 196 1.67 -9.83 17.85
C GLY A 196 0.41 -8.96 17.92
N ALA A 197 -0.19 -8.87 19.11
CA ALA A 197 -1.36 -8.02 19.35
C ALA A 197 -1.04 -6.54 19.09
N VAL A 198 -1.96 -5.83 18.45
CA VAL A 198 -1.90 -4.38 18.25
C VAL A 198 -2.74 -3.70 19.31
N ALA A 199 -2.13 -2.77 20.04
CA ALA A 199 -2.83 -1.94 21.01
C ALA A 199 -3.07 -0.55 20.43
N VAL A 200 -4.32 -0.08 20.51
CA VAL A 200 -4.69 1.29 20.18
C VAL A 200 -4.83 2.08 21.48
N GLU A 201 -4.09 3.17 21.57
CA GLU A 201 -4.11 4.08 22.70
C GLU A 201 -4.63 5.45 22.24
N THR A 202 -5.42 6.10 23.09
CA THR A 202 -5.97 7.43 22.83
C THR A 202 -5.73 8.32 24.03
N GLU A 203 -5.03 9.43 23.79
CA GLU A 203 -4.71 10.42 24.81
C GLU A 203 -5.33 11.77 24.42
N ARG A 204 -5.94 12.47 25.38
CA ARG A 204 -6.41 13.84 25.13
C ARG A 204 -5.22 14.80 25.22
N VAL A 205 -5.03 15.57 24.17
CA VAL A 205 -3.97 16.59 24.09
C VAL A 205 -4.58 17.97 23.94
N ARG A 206 -4.10 18.94 24.73
CA ARG A 206 -4.47 20.33 24.55
C ARG A 206 -3.57 20.95 23.49
N THR A 207 -4.19 21.51 22.46
CA THR A 207 -3.52 22.31 21.43
C THR A 207 -3.97 23.77 21.56
N SER A 208 -3.27 24.69 20.90
CA SER A 208 -3.66 26.11 20.85
C SER A 208 -5.09 26.33 20.38
N ASP A 209 -5.60 25.41 19.57
CA ASP A 209 -6.89 25.52 18.87
C ASP A 209 -7.99 24.67 19.54
N GLY A 210 -7.71 24.10 20.73
CA GLY A 210 -8.66 23.29 21.50
C GLY A 210 -8.13 21.91 21.92
N THR A 211 -9.01 21.10 22.50
CA THR A 211 -8.72 19.72 22.89
C THR A 211 -8.81 18.80 21.68
N LYS A 212 -7.74 18.07 21.40
CA LYS A 212 -7.66 17.06 20.34
C LYS A 212 -7.34 15.70 20.95
N ARG A 213 -7.44 14.64 20.16
CA ARG A 213 -7.05 13.29 20.58
C ARG A 213 -5.80 12.88 19.84
N HIS A 214 -4.76 12.52 20.57
CA HIS A 214 -3.62 11.80 20.02
C HIS A 214 -3.95 10.31 20.02
N VAL A 215 -3.90 9.68 18.86
CA VAL A 215 -4.22 8.26 18.68
C VAL A 215 -2.98 7.56 18.13
N SER A 216 -2.59 6.48 18.80
CA SER A 216 -1.48 5.63 18.38
C SER A 216 -1.94 4.18 18.29
N ALA A 217 -1.40 3.44 17.32
CA ALA A 217 -1.56 2.00 17.21
C ALA A 217 -0.19 1.36 17.14
N VAL A 218 0.15 0.54 18.13
CA VAL A 218 1.49 -0.04 18.31
C VAL A 218 1.38 -1.54 18.53
N CYS A 219 2.20 -2.32 17.83
CA CYS A 219 2.31 -3.76 18.07
C CYS A 219 3.06 -4.03 19.39
N ARG A 220 2.51 -4.88 20.26
CA ARG A 220 3.15 -5.29 21.51
C ARG A 220 4.22 -6.37 21.36
N GLY A 221 4.35 -6.97 20.17
CA GLY A 221 5.32 -8.03 19.90
C GLY A 221 6.64 -7.50 19.32
N CYS A 222 6.57 -6.54 18.40
CA CYS A 222 7.74 -5.99 17.70
C CYS A 222 7.89 -4.48 17.80
N ASP A 223 7.08 -3.81 18.63
CA ASP A 223 7.05 -2.36 18.85
C ASP A 223 6.83 -1.51 17.59
N ALA A 224 6.41 -2.13 16.48
CA ALA A 224 6.12 -1.41 15.25
C ALA A 224 4.91 -0.49 15.44
N THR A 225 5.09 0.81 15.19
CA THR A 225 4.00 1.78 15.08
C THR A 225 3.26 1.60 13.76
N LEU A 226 1.96 1.29 13.82
CA LEU A 226 1.08 1.21 12.65
C LEU A 226 0.42 2.55 12.34
N PHE A 227 0.02 3.28 13.37
CA PHE A 227 -0.59 4.60 13.25
C PHE A 227 -0.11 5.50 14.38
N ASP A 228 0.07 6.77 14.08
CA ASP A 228 0.39 7.83 15.05
C ASP A 228 -0.12 9.15 14.48
N GLY A 229 -0.96 9.86 15.21
CA GLY A 229 -1.54 11.10 14.72
C GLY A 229 -2.52 11.77 15.67
N VAL A 230 -2.75 13.06 15.42
CA VAL A 230 -3.73 13.86 16.16
C VAL A 230 -5.00 13.98 15.32
N VAL A 231 -6.13 13.58 15.91
CA VAL A 231 -7.47 13.66 15.32
C VAL A 231 -8.32 14.67 16.08
N GLU A 232 -9.23 15.32 15.37
CA GLU A 232 -10.23 16.18 15.99
C GLU A 232 -11.20 15.34 16.84
N GLN A 233 -11.68 15.92 17.93
CA GLN A 233 -12.72 15.31 18.74
C GLN A 233 -14.06 15.57 18.06
N SER A 234 -14.79 14.51 17.68
CA SER A 234 -16.16 14.64 17.18
C SER A 234 -17.06 15.22 18.28
N ALA A 235 -17.93 16.15 17.91
CA ALA A 235 -18.78 16.90 18.84
C ALA A 235 -19.78 16.02 19.64
N ALA A 236 -20.05 14.79 19.19
CA ALA A 236 -21.00 13.87 19.84
C ALA A 236 -20.51 13.34 21.20
N GLU A 237 -19.19 13.29 21.44
CA GLU A 237 -18.64 12.84 22.73
C GLU A 237 -18.56 13.96 23.78
N GLN A 238 -18.78 15.23 23.41
CA GLN A 238 -18.68 16.37 24.32
C GLN A 238 -19.83 16.42 25.34
N SER A 239 -20.90 15.66 25.13
CA SER A 239 -22.11 15.69 25.96
C SER A 239 -22.07 14.75 27.17
N GLY A 240 -21.02 13.92 27.34
CA GLY A 240 -21.01 12.81 28.29
C GLY A 240 -20.20 12.99 29.59
N SER A 241 -19.55 14.13 29.82
CA SER A 241 -18.61 14.25 30.95
C SER A 241 -18.59 15.60 31.66
N ASP A 242 -19.77 16.18 31.97
CA ASP A 242 -19.85 17.33 32.89
C ASP A 242 -21.08 17.30 33.82
N GLU A 243 -21.51 16.12 34.24
CA GLU A 243 -22.47 15.96 35.36
C GLU A 243 -21.82 15.13 36.48
N GLY A 244 -21.06 15.80 37.33
CA GLY A 244 -20.37 15.14 38.43
C GLY A 244 -19.59 16.07 39.34
N ALA A 245 -20.17 17.19 39.80
CA ALA A 245 -19.59 17.95 40.90
C ALA A 245 -20.65 18.64 41.77
N GLY A 246 -21.01 17.98 42.88
CA GLY A 246 -21.11 18.63 44.18
C GLY A 246 -22.42 19.35 44.54
N VAL A 247 -23.40 18.58 45.00
CA VAL A 247 -24.38 19.06 45.98
C VAL A 247 -23.63 19.40 47.27
N HIS A 248 -23.65 20.67 47.68
CA HIS A 248 -23.43 21.05 49.08
C HIS A 248 -24.52 22.06 49.52
N PRO A 249 -25.52 21.63 50.31
CA PRO A 249 -26.46 22.56 50.91
C PRO A 249 -25.80 23.19 52.14
N GLN A 250 -25.53 24.49 52.08
CA GLN A 250 -25.19 25.28 53.26
C GLN A 250 -26.47 25.53 54.06
N ASN A 251 -26.52 24.98 55.27
CA ASN A 251 -27.58 25.24 56.24
C ASN A 251 -27.11 26.29 57.27
N THR A 252 -27.85 27.39 57.34
CA THR A 252 -28.09 28.31 58.48
C THR A 252 -26.91 28.88 59.27
N ARG A 253 -26.81 30.22 59.29
CA ARG A 253 -27.36 31.04 60.40
C ARG A 253 -27.60 32.49 59.97
#